data_AF-A0A0A8EYF4-F1
#
_entry.id   AF-A0A0A8EYF4-F1
#
_cell.length_a   1.000
_cell.length_b   1.000
_cell.length_c   1.000
_cell.angle_alpha   90.00
_cell.angle_beta   90.00
_cell.angle_gamma   90.00
#
_symmetry.space_group_name_H-M   'P 1'
#
loop_
_entity.id
_entity.type
_entity.pdbx_description
1 polymer ?
#
loop_
_entity_poly.entity_id
_entity_poly.type
_entity_poly.pdbx_seq_one_letter_code
_entity_poly.pdbx_strand_id
1 'polypeptide(L)'
;MSAKGIHLALYDTEVFARAIIAKIQEGDASLLDNYSDTCLSHLWNYQAYAIWITDLMHNAGDAAYEGAFRKEIARAELRRLNDSPAAGRLYDELRAGLL
;
A
#
# COMPACT_ATOMS: atom_id res chain seq x y z
N MET A 1 10.29 4.82 -5.24
CA MET A 1 8.88 5.05 -5.65
C MET A 1 8.15 3.71 -5.68
N SER A 2 7.02 3.62 -4.99
CA SER A 2 6.29 2.35 -4.80
C SER A 2 5.52 1.86 -6.05
N ALA A 3 5.35 2.71 -7.08
CA ALA A 3 4.63 2.39 -8.32
C ALA A 3 3.20 1.83 -8.09
N LYS A 4 2.47 2.39 -7.10
CA LYS A 4 1.14 1.92 -6.68
C LYS A 4 -0.04 2.73 -7.16
N GLY A 5 0.19 3.91 -7.75
CA GLY A 5 -0.89 4.82 -8.14
C GLY A 5 -1.93 4.18 -9.07
N ILE A 6 -1.48 3.35 -10.03
CA ILE A 6 -2.42 2.68 -10.96
C ILE A 6 -3.24 1.57 -10.29
N HIS A 7 -2.65 0.81 -9.35
CA HIS A 7 -3.39 -0.23 -8.63
C HIS A 7 -4.49 0.38 -7.76
N LEU A 8 -4.17 1.48 -7.06
CA LEU A 8 -5.16 2.22 -6.27
C LEU A 8 -6.28 2.80 -7.16
N ALA A 9 -5.92 3.42 -8.29
CA ALA A 9 -6.91 3.97 -9.21
C ALA A 9 -7.86 2.91 -9.77
N LEU A 10 -7.35 1.70 -10.09
CA LEU A 10 -8.16 0.60 -10.58
C LEU A 10 -9.16 0.10 -9.53
N TYR A 11 -8.71 -0.07 -8.29
CA TYR A 11 -9.58 -0.45 -7.18
C TYR A 11 -10.69 0.58 -6.93
N ASP A 12 -10.31 1.86 -6.79
CA ASP A 12 -11.24 2.97 -6.58
C ASP A 12 -12.27 3.07 -7.71
N THR A 13 -11.83 2.87 -8.97
CA THR A 13 -12.71 2.88 -10.14
C THR A 13 -13.73 1.74 -10.08
N GLU A 14 -13.32 0.53 -9.68
CA GLU A 14 -14.24 -0.60 -9.53
C GLU A 14 -15.30 -0.34 -8.45
N VAL A 15 -14.87 0.13 -7.28
CA VAL A 15 -15.78 0.47 -6.16
C VAL A 15 -16.77 1.54 -6.61
N PHE A 16 -16.30 2.59 -7.28
CA PHE A 16 -17.14 3.66 -7.79
C PHE A 16 -18.14 3.15 -8.85
N ALA A 17 -17.69 2.34 -9.81
CA ALA A 17 -18.56 1.79 -10.85
C ALA A 17 -19.70 0.96 -10.25
N ARG A 18 -19.41 0.11 -9.26
CA ARG A 18 -20.43 -0.68 -8.54
C ARG A 18 -21.43 0.21 -7.80
N ALA A 19 -20.94 1.26 -7.12
CA ALA A 19 -21.79 2.21 -6.41
C ALA A 19 -22.75 2.97 -7.36
N ILE A 20 -22.25 3.41 -8.51
CA ILE A 20 -23.06 4.09 -9.53
C ILE A 20 -24.10 3.15 -10.15
N ILE A 21 -23.75 1.90 -10.43
CA ILE A 21 -24.69 0.90 -10.96
C ILE A 21 -25.85 0.67 -9.97
N ALA A 22 -25.55 0.44 -8.69
CA ALA A 22 -26.58 0.27 -7.65
C ALA A 22 -27.48 1.50 -7.56
N LYS A 23 -26.90 2.71 -7.59
CA LYS A 23 -27.68 3.94 -7.52
C LYS A 23 -28.64 4.13 -8.69
N ILE A 24 -28.19 3.84 -9.90
CA ILE A 24 -28.99 4.07 -11.12
C ILE A 24 -30.03 2.97 -11.32
N GLN A 25 -29.68 1.71 -11.09
CA GLN A 25 -30.57 0.57 -11.39
C GLN A 25 -31.52 0.26 -10.24
N GLU A 26 -31.10 0.48 -8.99
CA GLU A 26 -31.83 0.05 -7.79
C GLU A 26 -32.26 1.24 -6.91
N GLY A 27 -31.78 2.45 -7.21
CA GLY A 27 -32.05 3.66 -6.41
C GLY A 27 -31.24 3.75 -5.12
N ASP A 28 -30.45 2.73 -4.79
CA ASP A 28 -29.68 2.62 -3.55
C ASP A 28 -28.42 3.50 -3.57
N ALA A 29 -28.31 4.44 -2.64
CA ALA A 29 -27.12 5.30 -2.46
C ALA A 29 -26.11 4.75 -1.45
N SER A 30 -26.42 3.66 -0.74
CA SER A 30 -25.61 3.17 0.38
C SER A 30 -24.14 2.96 0.01
N LEU A 31 -23.86 2.40 -1.17
CA LEU A 31 -22.50 2.17 -1.65
C LEU A 31 -21.76 3.48 -2.00
N LEU A 32 -22.49 4.48 -2.48
CA LEU A 32 -21.91 5.78 -2.83
C LEU A 32 -21.60 6.59 -1.57
N ASP A 33 -22.49 6.53 -0.58
CA ASP A 33 -22.32 7.17 0.73
C ASP A 33 -21.11 6.58 1.48
N ASN A 34 -20.86 5.28 1.33
CA ASN A 34 -19.72 4.57 1.93
C ASN A 34 -18.48 4.48 1.02
N TYR A 35 -18.47 5.14 -0.14
CA TYR A 35 -17.39 5.04 -1.12
C TYR A 35 -16.02 5.35 -0.51
N SER A 36 -15.92 6.50 0.17
CA SER A 36 -14.66 6.97 0.76
C SER A 36 -14.16 6.00 1.83
N ASP A 37 -15.03 5.54 2.72
CA ASP A 37 -14.65 4.60 3.79
C ASP A 37 -14.14 3.27 3.21
N THR A 38 -14.76 2.81 2.13
CA THR A 38 -14.36 1.61 1.39
C THR A 38 -12.96 1.79 0.77
N CYS A 39 -12.73 2.88 0.04
CA CYS A 39 -11.45 3.12 -0.65
C CYS A 39 -10.31 3.48 0.30
N LEU A 40 -10.58 4.28 1.33
CA LEU A 40 -9.54 4.78 2.24
C LEU A 40 -8.87 3.65 3.03
N SER A 41 -9.60 2.59 3.38
CA SER A 41 -9.02 1.43 4.07
C SER A 41 -7.88 0.78 3.27
N HIS A 42 -8.10 0.57 1.97
CA HIS A 42 -7.12 0.02 1.04
C HIS A 42 -6.02 1.05 0.74
N LEU A 43 -6.40 2.30 0.46
CA LEU A 43 -5.46 3.39 0.18
C LEU A 43 -4.42 3.55 1.27
N TRP A 44 -4.84 3.61 2.54
CA TRP A 44 -3.90 3.81 3.65
C TRP A 44 -2.94 2.64 3.83
N ASN A 45 -3.38 1.40 3.58
CA ASN A 45 -2.49 0.24 3.59
C ASN A 45 -1.35 0.40 2.56
N TYR A 46 -1.67 0.82 1.34
CA TYR A 46 -0.68 1.07 0.29
C TYR A 46 0.20 2.28 0.55
N GLN A 47 -0.33 3.35 1.14
CA GLN A 47 0.47 4.51 1.50
C GLN A 47 1.49 4.16 2.59
N ALA A 48 1.07 3.41 3.62
CA ALA A 48 1.97 2.93 4.66
C ALA A 48 3.10 2.08 4.06
N TYR A 49 2.77 1.15 3.17
CA TYR A 49 3.77 0.36 2.45
C TYR A 49 4.70 1.24 1.58
N ALA A 50 4.14 2.21 0.86
CA ALA A 50 4.90 3.07 -0.06
C ALA A 50 5.94 3.93 0.66
N ILE A 51 5.58 4.49 1.82
CA ILE A 51 6.50 5.24 2.67
C ILE A 51 7.54 4.28 3.24
N TRP A 52 7.10 3.18 3.86
CA TRP A 52 7.99 2.20 4.49
C TRP A 52 9.05 1.67 3.52
N ILE A 53 8.68 1.25 2.31
CA ILE A 53 9.66 0.71 1.34
C ILE A 53 10.60 1.79 0.82
N THR A 54 10.13 3.03 0.71
CA THR A 54 10.96 4.16 0.30
C THR A 54 12.03 4.43 1.36
N ASP A 55 11.63 4.52 2.63
CA ASP A 55 12.55 4.76 3.74
C ASP A 55 13.53 3.59 3.90
N LEU A 56 13.03 2.35 3.84
CA LEU A 56 13.86 1.14 3.94
C LEU A 56 15.00 1.14 2.90
N MET A 57 14.67 1.46 1.64
CA MET A 57 15.64 1.44 0.55
C MET A 57 16.65 2.58 0.64
N HIS A 58 16.21 3.80 0.94
CA HIS A 58 17.12 4.94 1.05
C HIS A 58 18.03 4.82 2.28
N ASN A 59 17.46 4.47 3.45
CA ASN A 59 18.22 4.33 4.69
C ASN A 59 19.25 3.20 4.62
N ALA A 60 18.97 2.07 3.96
CA ALA A 60 19.92 0.96 3.86
C ALA A 60 21.20 1.30 3.07
N GLY A 61 21.13 2.28 2.17
CA GLY A 61 22.21 2.70 1.29
C GLY A 61 23.17 3.71 1.95
N ASP A 62 22.83 4.98 1.81
CA ASP A 62 23.65 6.12 2.22
C ASP A 62 23.25 6.61 3.62
N ALA A 63 24.24 6.75 4.51
CA ALA A 63 24.02 7.28 5.85
C ALA A 63 23.80 8.80 5.87
N ALA A 64 24.04 9.51 4.76
CA ALA A 64 23.75 10.94 4.65
C ALA A 64 22.25 11.26 4.65
N TYR A 65 21.37 10.27 4.41
CA TYR A 65 19.93 10.46 4.38
C TYR A 65 19.34 10.67 5.80
N GLU A 66 19.46 9.69 6.70
CA GLU A 66 18.97 9.80 8.10
C GLU A 66 20.00 9.37 9.17
N GLY A 67 21.26 9.14 8.80
CA GLY A 67 22.33 8.80 9.72
C GLY A 67 22.61 7.30 9.89
N ALA A 68 23.72 7.00 10.56
CA ALA A 68 24.24 5.63 10.71
C ALA A 68 23.29 4.68 11.47
N PHE A 69 22.57 5.18 12.47
CA PHE A 69 21.63 4.36 13.23
C PHE A 69 20.47 3.85 12.35
N ARG A 70 19.83 4.75 11.59
CA ARG A 70 18.72 4.39 10.70
C ARG A 70 19.17 3.42 9.60
N LYS A 71 20.41 3.57 9.11
CA LYS A 71 21.01 2.63 8.17
C LYS A 71 21.11 1.21 8.70
N GLU A 72 21.58 1.02 9.93
CA GLU A 72 21.69 -0.33 10.51
C GLU A 72 20.32 -0.96 10.78
N ILE A 73 19.33 -0.16 11.20
CA ILE A 73 17.94 -0.63 11.33
C ILE A 73 17.37 -1.08 9.98
N ALA A 74 17.52 -0.27 8.93
CA ALA A 74 17.05 -0.62 7.59
C ALA A 74 17.73 -1.89 7.04
N ARG A 75 19.04 -2.08 7.30
CA ARG A 75 19.75 -3.31 6.91
C ARG A 75 19.28 -4.54 7.68
N ALA A 76 19.00 -4.41 8.98
CA ALA A 76 18.43 -5.49 9.77
C ALA A 76 17.04 -5.89 9.24
N GLU A 77 16.25 -4.92 8.82
CA GLU A 77 14.94 -5.15 8.22
C GLU A 77 15.03 -5.86 6.87
N LEU A 78 15.95 -5.45 5.99
CA LEU A 78 16.19 -6.15 4.72
C LEU A 78 16.61 -7.60 4.94
N ARG A 79 17.48 -7.87 5.93
CA ARG A 79 17.83 -9.24 6.32
C ARG A 79 16.60 -10.01 6.78
N ARG A 80 15.74 -9.39 7.60
CA ARG A 80 14.48 -10.02 8.06
C ARG A 80 13.55 -10.38 6.91
N LEU A 81 13.42 -9.53 5.89
CA LEU A 81 12.63 -9.83 4.69
C LEU A 81 13.17 -11.03 3.92
N ASN A 82 14.50 -11.18 3.86
CA ASN A 82 15.15 -12.30 3.19
C ASN A 82 15.09 -13.61 3.99
N ASP A 83 15.31 -13.52 5.31
CA ASP A 83 15.52 -14.68 6.17
C ASP A 83 14.21 -15.22 6.76
N SER A 84 13.13 -14.42 6.79
CA SER A 84 11.81 -14.82 7.27
C SER A 84 10.82 -15.00 6.12
N PRO A 85 10.36 -16.24 5.86
CA PRO A 85 9.33 -16.49 4.83
C PRO A 85 8.03 -15.73 5.07
N ALA A 86 7.66 -15.48 6.33
CA ALA A 86 6.45 -14.71 6.64
C ALA A 86 6.60 -13.23 6.26
N ALA A 87 7.76 -12.65 6.53
CA ALA A 87 8.05 -11.26 6.19
C ALA A 87 8.16 -11.07 4.67
N GLY A 88 8.84 -12.00 3.98
CA GLY A 88 8.92 -12.01 2.52
C GLY A 88 7.55 -12.12 1.84
N ARG A 89 6.67 -13.02 2.31
CA ARG A 89 5.31 -13.14 1.78
C ARG A 89 4.50 -11.85 1.90
N LEU A 90 4.50 -11.22 3.07
CA LEU A 90 3.78 -9.96 3.26
C LEU A 90 4.30 -8.87 2.31
N TYR A 91 5.63 -8.78 2.15
CA TYR A 91 6.25 -7.86 1.20
C TYR A 91 5.78 -8.15 -0.24
N ASP A 92 5.79 -9.39 -0.67
CA ASP A 92 5.40 -9.79 -2.01
C ASP A 92 3.92 -9.51 -2.31
N GLU A 93 3.04 -9.73 -1.35
CA GLU A 93 1.60 -9.44 -1.47
C GLU A 93 1.34 -7.93 -1.62
N LEU A 94 1.95 -7.11 -0.76
CA LEU A 94 1.89 -5.64 -0.86
C LEU A 94 2.54 -5.15 -2.16
N ARG A 95 3.62 -5.78 -2.62
CA ARG A 95 4.27 -5.49 -3.90
C ARG A 95 3.42 -5.90 -5.10
N ALA A 96 2.62 -6.96 -4.99
CA ALA A 96 1.76 -7.46 -6.06
C ALA A 96 0.43 -6.71 -6.18
N GLY A 97 -0.05 -6.04 -5.12
CA GLY A 97 -1.38 -5.43 -5.16
C GLY A 97 -2.48 -6.26 -4.47
N LEU A 98 -2.12 -7.28 -3.68
CA LEU A 98 -3.07 -8.30 -3.20
C LEU A 98 -3.68 -8.02 -1.81
N LEU A 99 -3.02 -7.17 -1.01
CA LEU A 99 -3.46 -6.71 0.31
C LEU A 99 -3.56 -5.19 0.29
#